data_AF-A0A3M1K5A2-F1
#
_entry.id   AF-A0A3M1K5A2-F1
#
_cell.length_a   1.000
_cell.length_b   1.000
_cell.length_c   1.000
_cell.angle_alpha   90.00
_cell.angle_beta   90.00
_cell.angle_gamma   90.00
#
_symmetry.space_group_name_H-M   'P 1'
#
loop_
_entity.id
_entity.type
_entity.pdbx_description
1 polymer ?
#
loop_
_entity_poly.entity_id
_entity_poly.type
_entity_poly.pdbx_seq_one_letter_code
_entity_poly.pdbx_strand_id
1 'polypeptide(L)' 'DHPRDIEAGQSAGCPTIAAAWGYISANENPASWGADVTLSSPKALYSLLSKTLNQD' A
#
# COMPACT_ATOMS: atom_id res chain seq x y z
N ASP A 1 8.17 0.69 2.87
CA ASP A 1 7.93 -0.76 2.95
C ASP A 1 7.73 -1.25 4.38
N HIS A 2 7.54 -0.38 5.37
CA HIS A 2 7.46 -0.78 6.77
C HIS A 2 6.23 -0.13 7.44
N PRO A 3 5.71 -0.65 8.56
CA PRO A 3 4.55 -0.08 9.24
C PRO A 3 4.64 1.43 9.51
N ARG A 4 5.84 1.96 9.79
CA ARG A 4 6.08 3.40 10.00
C ARG A 4 5.71 4.28 8.81
N ASP A 5 5.77 3.76 7.59
CA ASP A 5 5.37 4.52 6.39
C ASP A 5 3.85 4.68 6.32
N ILE A 6 3.12 3.69 6.85
CA ILE A 6 1.66 3.73 6.99
C ILE A 6 1.28 4.75 8.06
N GLU A 7 1.91 4.69 9.24
CA GLU A 7 1.68 5.64 10.33
C GLU A 7 1.93 7.09 9.89
N ALA A 8 3.00 7.32 9.12
CA ALA A 8 3.32 8.64 8.58
C ALA A 8 2.26 9.13 7.57
N GLY A 9 1.82 8.25 6.65
CA GLY A 9 0.77 8.57 5.68
C GLY A 9 -0.55 8.91 6.35
N GLN A 10 -0.98 8.11 7.34
CA GLN A 10 -2.19 8.36 8.12
C GLN A 10 -2.10 9.69 8.88
N SER A 11 -0.96 9.97 9.53
CA SER A 11 -0.74 11.23 10.26
C SER A 11 -0.78 12.46 9.34
N ALA A 12 -0.41 12.29 8.07
CA ALA A 12 -0.48 13.33 7.05
C ALA A 12 -1.86 13.45 6.37
N GLY A 13 -2.81 12.56 6.69
CA GLY A 13 -4.12 12.51 6.00
C GLY A 13 -4.04 11.97 4.57
N CYS A 14 -2.97 11.23 4.23
CA CYS A 14 -2.76 10.64 2.92
C CYS A 14 -3.32 9.20 2.88
N PRO A 15 -3.92 8.76 1.76
CA PRO A 15 -4.22 7.35 1.53
C PRO A 15 -2.94 6.51 1.55
N THR A 16 -3.01 5.33 2.16
CA THR A 16 -1.87 4.43 2.36
C THR A 16 -2.07 3.10 1.65
N ILE A 17 -0.99 2.58 1.04
CA ILE A 17 -1.00 1.30 0.33
C ILE A 17 0.16 0.44 0.84
N ALA A 18 -0.15 -0.75 1.37
CA ALA A 18 0.85 -1.77 1.66
C ALA A 18 1.13 -2.61 0.40
N ALA A 19 2.40 -2.70 0.02
CA ALA A 19 2.84 -3.60 -1.05
C ALA A 19 3.18 -4.97 -0.46
N ALA A 20 2.39 -6.00 -0.81
CA ALA A 20 2.66 -7.40 -0.46
C ALA A 20 3.53 -8.11 -1.52
N TRP A 21 4.45 -7.38 -2.15
CA TRP A 21 5.44 -7.90 -3.09
C TRP A 21 6.77 -7.16 -2.91
N GLY A 22 7.84 -7.73 -3.47
CA GLY A 22 9.19 -7.15 -3.39
C GLY A 22 9.98 -7.71 -2.21
N TYR A 23 10.82 -6.88 -1.60
CA TYR A 23 11.64 -7.26 -0.47
C TYR A 23 10.81 -7.20 0.81
N ILE A 24 10.25 -8.36 1.20
CA ILE A 24 9.51 -8.55 2.44
C ILE A 24 10.19 -9.68 3.18
N SER A 25 10.58 -9.45 4.43
CA SER A 25 11.21 -10.48 5.23
C SER A 25 10.20 -11.58 5.58
N ALA A 26 10.65 -12.82 5.75
CA ALA A 26 9.76 -13.95 6.06
C ALA A 26 8.98 -13.80 7.39
N ASN A 27 9.45 -12.91 8.28
CA ASN A 27 8.81 -12.57 9.54
C ASN A 27 7.88 -11.34 9.46
N GLU A 28 7.76 -10.72 8.30
CA GLU A 28 6.90 -9.55 8.09
C GLU A 28 5.60 -9.95 7.41
N ASN A 29 4.50 -9.32 7.83
CA ASN A 29 3.20 -9.48 7.20
C ASN A 29 2.64 -8.10 6.83
N PRO A 30 2.80 -7.65 5.58
CA PRO A 30 2.28 -6.36 5.11
C PRO A 30 0.78 -6.15 5.34
N ALA A 31 -0.02 -7.23 5.33
CA ALA A 31 -1.45 -7.14 5.60
C ALA A 31 -1.78 -6.75 7.05
N SER A 32 -0.82 -6.88 7.97
CA SER A 32 -0.99 -6.50 9.39
C SER A 32 -0.64 -5.04 9.69
N TRP A 33 -0.10 -4.29 8.72
CA TRP A 33 0.39 -2.92 8.95
C TRP A 33 -0.71 -1.85 8.98
N GLY A 34 -1.96 -2.23 8.70
CA GLY A 34 -3.10 -1.30 8.81
C GLY A 34 -3.18 -0.25 7.70
N ALA A 35 -2.65 -0.53 6.51
CA ALA A 35 -2.82 0.34 5.35
C ALA A 35 -4.28 0.33 4.85
N ASP A 36 -4.72 1.41 4.20
CA ASP A 36 -6.07 1.50 3.62
C ASP A 36 -6.30 0.41 2.56
N VAL A 37 -5.25 0.07 1.81
CA VAL A 37 -5.27 -0.99 0.81
C VAL A 37 -3.98 -1.82 0.90
N THR A 38 -4.11 -3.15 0.81
CA THR A 38 -2.96 -4.04 0.57
C THR A 38 -3.06 -4.61 -0.84
N LEU A 39 -1.98 -4.52 -1.61
CA LEU A 39 -1.92 -5.00 -2.98
C LEU A 39 -0.89 -6.12 -3.10
N SER A 40 -1.10 -7.07 -4.01
CA SER A 40 -0.22 -8.25 -4.17
C SER A 40 0.73 -8.17 -5.37
N SER A 41 0.63 -7.11 -6.19
CA SER A 41 1.50 -6.95 -7.36
C SER A 41 1.59 -5.50 -7.84
N PRO A 42 2.66 -5.15 -8.58
CA PRO A 42 2.76 -3.87 -9.27
C PRO A 42 1.60 -3.60 -10.24
N LYS A 43 1.07 -4.65 -10.89
CA LYS A 43 -0.05 -4.55 -11.83
C LYS A 43 -1.34 -4.11 -11.13
N ALA A 44 -1.56 -4.56 -9.89
CA ALA A 44 -2.70 -4.14 -9.09
C ALA A 44 -2.59 -2.65 -8.71
N LEU A 45 -1.37 -2.17 -8.40
CA LEU A 45 -1.12 -0.76 -8.13
C LEU A 45 -1.40 0.11 -9.37
N TYR A 46 -0.87 -0.28 -10.53
CA TYR A 46 -1.16 0.41 -11.79
C TYR A 46 -2.66 0.47 -12.05
N SER A 47 -3.35 -0.66 -11.90
CA SER A 47 -4.80 -0.74 -12.13
C SER A 47 -5.60 0.16 -11.16
N LEU A 48 -5.17 0.27 -9.91
CA LEU A 48 -5.77 1.16 -8.92
C LEU A 48 -5.57 2.63 -9.32
N LEU A 49 -4.33 3.04 -9.60
CA LEU A 49 -4.01 4.42 -9.97
C LEU A 49 -4.69 4.83 -11.28
N SER A 50 -4.70 3.96 -12.30
CA SER A 50 -5.42 4.24 -13.55
C SER A 50 -6.91 4.42 -13.30
N LYS A 51 -7.53 3.63 -12.43
CA LYS A 51 -8.94 3.82 -12.07
C LYS A 51 -9.14 5.16 -11.38
N THR A 52 -8.34 5.49 -10.37
CA THR A 52 -8.47 6.73 -9.60
C THR A 52 -8.25 7.98 -10.44
N LEU A 53 -7.29 7.96 -11.37
CA LEU A 53 -6.95 9.10 -12.22
C LEU A 53 -7.88 9.30 -13.41
N ASN A 54 -8.57 8.24 -13.86
CA ASN A 54 -9.50 8.28 -15.00
C ASN A 54 -10.98 8.40 -14.58
N GLN A 55 -11.28 8.66 -13.31
CA GLN A 55 -12.64 9.01 -12.90
C GLN A 55 -12.84 10.52 -13.08
N ASP A 56 -13.33 10.90 -14.25
CA ASP A 56 -14.06 12.16 -14.50
C ASP A 56 -15.57 11.86 -14.59
#